data_AF-A0A843UQS9-F1
#
_entry.id   AF-A0A843UQS9-F1
#
_cell.length_a   1.000
_cell.length_b   1.000
_cell.length_c   1.000
_cell.angle_alpha   90.00
_cell.angle_beta   90.00
_cell.angle_gamma   90.00
#
_symmetry.space_group_name_H-M   'P 1'
#
loop_
_entity.id
_entity.type
_entity.pdbx_description
1 polymer ?
#
loop_
_entity_poly.entity_id
_entity_poly.type
_entity_poly.pdbx_seq_one_letter_code
_entity_poly.pdbx_strand_id
1 'polypeptide(L)'
;MSRGGGGIPETELFWSLVDKADRKFSKVKESPPYGRNRNDADFSKAFKIYTRLWKMQQESRQKLVEAGMKRWEIGEIASRVARLYYGQYQRTSESSYLVEAYVFYEAILSREYFRDGLSQDASALAKKQLRFLARFLIVCLMLSRREMVVRLAGQLRSTVDECKRNFQAFCLLPRLPFSSCK
;
A
#
# COMPACT_ATOMS: atom_id res chain seq x y z
N MET A 1 -12.67 43.79 -2.61
CA MET A 1 -12.96 42.86 -1.49
C MET A 1 -13.42 41.54 -2.08
N SER A 2 -12.52 40.55 -2.22
CA SER A 2 -12.92 39.18 -2.60
C SER A 2 -12.60 38.26 -1.44
N ARG A 3 -13.66 37.66 -0.90
CA ARG A 3 -13.68 36.82 0.29
C ARG A 3 -12.77 35.61 0.09
N GLY A 4 -11.71 35.52 0.90
CA GLY A 4 -11.00 34.27 1.16
C GLY A 4 -11.93 33.33 1.92
N GLY A 5 -12.47 32.33 1.24
CA GLY A 5 -13.23 31.26 1.86
C GLY A 5 -12.28 30.36 2.65
N GLY A 6 -12.35 30.41 3.98
CA GLY A 6 -11.66 29.53 4.91
C GLY A 6 -12.21 28.11 4.87
N GLY A 7 -12.01 27.40 3.76
CA GLY A 7 -12.12 25.96 3.67
C GLY A 7 -10.76 25.32 3.94
N ILE A 8 -10.72 24.27 4.76
CA ILE A 8 -9.52 23.43 4.93
C ILE A 8 -9.01 23.03 3.54
N PRO A 9 -7.71 23.19 3.22
CA PRO A 9 -7.16 22.79 1.94
C PRO A 9 -7.55 21.34 1.61
N GLU A 10 -7.99 21.10 0.38
CA GLU A 10 -8.43 19.77 -0.07
C GLU A 10 -7.38 18.67 0.20
N THR A 11 -6.10 19.06 0.14
CA THR A 11 -4.95 18.24 0.53
C THR A 11 -4.92 17.90 2.03
N GLU A 12 -5.22 18.84 2.93
CA GLU A 12 -5.23 18.59 4.37
C GLU A 12 -6.41 17.68 4.75
N LEU A 13 -7.56 17.88 4.12
CA LEU A 13 -8.69 16.95 4.24
C LEU A 13 -8.31 15.54 3.78
N PHE A 14 -7.52 15.41 2.71
CA PHE A 14 -7.07 14.13 2.18
C PHE A 14 -6.23 13.39 3.20
N TRP A 15 -5.20 14.03 3.75
CA TRP A 15 -4.30 13.41 4.71
C TRP A 15 -4.99 13.06 6.03
N SER A 16 -5.90 13.92 6.50
CA SER A 16 -6.77 13.60 7.65
C SER A 16 -7.65 12.37 7.38
N LEU A 17 -8.14 12.22 6.14
CA LEU A 17 -8.92 11.05 5.73
C LEU A 17 -8.05 9.79 5.65
N VAL A 18 -6.80 9.89 5.16
CA VAL A 18 -5.81 8.80 5.16
C VAL A 18 -5.55 8.32 6.59
N ASP A 19 -5.24 9.22 7.51
CA ASP A 19 -4.97 8.88 8.92
C ASP A 19 -6.17 8.19 9.57
N LYS A 20 -7.37 8.70 9.31
CA LYS A 20 -8.61 8.09 9.81
C LYS A 20 -8.84 6.71 9.20
N ALA A 21 -8.54 6.53 7.91
CA ALA A 21 -8.65 5.24 7.23
C ALA A 21 -7.67 4.23 7.82
N ASP A 22 -6.44 4.64 8.11
CA ASP A 22 -5.40 3.79 8.67
C ASP A 22 -5.73 3.34 10.10
N ARG A 23 -6.29 4.22 10.93
CA ARG A 23 -6.79 3.83 12.26
C ARG A 23 -7.90 2.79 12.19
N LYS A 24 -8.78 2.85 11.17
CA LYS A 24 -9.82 1.84 10.95
C LYS A 24 -9.23 0.55 10.39
N PHE A 25 -8.27 0.65 9.49
CA PHE A 25 -7.57 -0.49 8.91
C PHE A 25 -6.84 -1.31 9.98
N SER A 26 -6.13 -0.65 10.90
CA SER A 26 -5.42 -1.34 11.99
C SER A 26 -6.38 -2.15 12.86
N LYS A 27 -7.58 -1.62 13.15
CA LYS A 27 -8.62 -2.36 13.89
C LYS A 27 -9.07 -3.63 13.16
N VAL A 28 -9.32 -3.55 11.86
CA VAL A 28 -9.68 -4.73 11.03
C VAL A 28 -8.56 -5.77 10.99
N LYS A 29 -7.29 -5.32 11.03
CA LYS A 29 -6.11 -6.19 11.05
C LYS A 29 -5.90 -6.87 12.41
N GLU A 30 -6.16 -6.16 13.51
CA GLU A 30 -5.93 -6.63 14.88
C GLU A 30 -7.08 -7.52 15.40
N SER A 31 -8.26 -7.42 14.78
CA SER A 31 -9.39 -8.27 15.12
C SER A 31 -9.08 -9.76 14.91
N PRO A 32 -9.46 -10.64 15.87
CA PRO A 32 -9.38 -12.07 15.69
C PRO A 32 -10.15 -12.52 14.44
N PRO A 33 -9.69 -13.56 13.72
CA PRO A 33 -10.41 -14.08 12.55
C PRO A 33 -11.81 -14.61 12.90
N TYR A 34 -12.04 -14.95 14.18
CA TYR A 34 -13.30 -15.47 14.71
C TYR A 34 -13.98 -14.40 15.59
N GLY A 35 -15.25 -14.07 15.27
CA GLY A 35 -16.00 -12.98 15.92
C GLY A 35 -16.84 -12.15 14.95
N ARG A 36 -17.72 -12.83 14.19
CA ARG A 36 -18.40 -12.34 12.97
C ARG A 36 -18.92 -10.90 13.07
N ASN A 37 -19.78 -10.61 14.06
CA ASN A 37 -20.54 -9.35 14.08
C ASN A 37 -19.68 -8.08 14.28
N ARG A 38 -18.62 -8.14 15.10
CA ARG A 38 -17.77 -6.95 15.35
C ARG A 38 -16.81 -6.70 14.17
N ASN A 39 -16.34 -7.78 13.57
CA ASN A 39 -15.41 -7.75 12.44
C ASN A 39 -16.07 -7.21 11.17
N ASP A 40 -17.32 -7.60 10.89
CA ASP A 40 -18.07 -7.13 9.72
C ASP A 40 -18.39 -5.63 9.82
N ALA A 41 -18.71 -5.14 11.01
CA ALA A 41 -18.94 -3.71 11.25
C ALA A 41 -17.65 -2.89 11.09
N ASP A 42 -16.51 -3.40 11.56
CA ASP A 42 -15.22 -2.71 11.41
C ASP A 42 -14.71 -2.77 9.97
N PHE A 43 -14.92 -3.89 9.27
CA PHE A 43 -14.68 -3.99 7.83
C PHE A 43 -15.51 -2.96 7.06
N SER A 44 -16.82 -2.93 7.28
CA SER A 44 -17.73 -2.01 6.59
C SER A 44 -17.32 -0.54 6.81
N LYS A 45 -16.88 -0.18 8.02
CA LYS A 45 -16.36 1.16 8.34
C LYS A 45 -15.05 1.45 7.59
N ALA A 46 -14.11 0.50 7.57
CA ALA A 46 -12.83 0.65 6.89
C ALA A 46 -13.05 0.73 5.36
N PHE A 47 -13.84 -0.16 4.79
CA PHE A 47 -14.15 -0.17 3.38
C PHE A 47 -14.80 1.15 2.94
N LYS A 48 -15.83 1.62 3.66
CA LYS A 48 -16.50 2.90 3.34
C LYS A 48 -15.53 4.08 3.30
N ILE A 49 -14.59 4.17 4.24
CA ILE A 49 -13.64 5.28 4.27
C ILE A 49 -12.58 5.15 3.18
N TYR A 50 -12.09 3.95 2.87
CA TYR A 50 -11.15 3.75 1.77
C TYR A 50 -11.78 3.98 0.41
N THR A 51 -13.04 3.58 0.18
CA THR A 51 -13.73 3.86 -1.08
C THR A 51 -13.93 5.37 -1.28
N ARG A 52 -14.27 6.10 -0.21
CA ARG A 52 -14.32 7.57 -0.25
C ARG A 52 -12.95 8.18 -0.53
N LEU A 53 -11.90 7.69 0.14
CA LEU A 53 -10.53 8.14 -0.05
C LEU A 53 -10.05 7.90 -1.48
N TRP A 54 -10.34 6.71 -2.04
CA TRP A 54 -9.98 6.34 -3.42
C TRP A 54 -10.72 7.19 -4.46
N LYS A 55 -11.99 7.52 -4.22
CA LYS A 55 -12.75 8.43 -5.08
C LYS A 55 -12.18 9.85 -5.05
N MET A 56 -11.95 10.38 -3.84
CA MET A 56 -11.33 11.69 -3.65
C MET A 56 -9.93 11.78 -4.29
N GLN A 57 -9.14 10.72 -4.17
CA GLN A 57 -7.82 10.63 -4.82
C GLN A 57 -7.93 10.75 -6.35
N GLN A 58 -8.93 10.13 -6.96
CA GLN A 58 -9.12 10.18 -8.42
C GLN A 58 -9.61 11.54 -8.90
N GLU A 59 -10.55 12.15 -8.18
CA GLU A 59 -11.15 13.46 -8.52
C GLU A 59 -10.14 14.60 -8.35
N SER A 60 -9.31 14.54 -7.31
CA SER A 60 -8.42 15.64 -6.92
C SER A 60 -6.95 15.34 -7.19
N ARG A 61 -6.66 14.37 -8.07
CA ARG A 61 -5.30 13.84 -8.28
C ARG A 61 -4.28 14.91 -8.63
N GLN A 62 -4.63 15.83 -9.52
CA GLN A 62 -3.72 16.87 -9.98
C GLN A 62 -3.27 17.79 -8.83
N LYS A 63 -4.23 18.26 -8.02
CA LYS A 63 -3.96 19.09 -6.83
C LYS A 63 -3.12 18.36 -5.78
N LEU A 64 -3.36 17.05 -5.59
CA LEU A 64 -2.57 16.24 -4.66
C LEU A 64 -1.12 16.07 -5.13
N VAL A 65 -0.91 15.87 -6.44
CA VAL A 65 0.43 15.78 -7.03
C VAL A 65 1.16 17.14 -6.95
N GLU A 66 0.46 18.24 -7.21
CA GLU A 66 0.99 19.60 -7.04
C GLU A 66 1.36 19.89 -5.57
N ALA A 67 0.62 19.33 -4.63
CA ALA A 67 0.92 19.40 -3.20
C ALA A 67 2.02 18.41 -2.74
N GLY A 68 2.65 17.68 -3.66
CA GLY A 68 3.79 16.80 -3.38
C GLY A 68 3.44 15.34 -3.09
N MET A 69 2.22 14.88 -3.38
CA MET A 69 1.85 13.47 -3.23
C MET A 69 2.72 12.58 -4.13
N LYS A 70 3.40 11.61 -3.53
CA LYS A 70 4.30 10.67 -4.20
C LYS A 70 3.50 9.53 -4.85
N ARG A 71 4.00 9.01 -5.97
CA ARG A 71 3.37 7.90 -6.71
C ARG A 71 3.17 6.64 -5.85
N TRP A 72 4.12 6.34 -4.96
CA TRP A 72 4.03 5.17 -4.10
C TRP A 72 2.93 5.29 -3.04
N GLU A 73 2.51 6.48 -2.65
CA GLU A 73 1.41 6.70 -1.69
C GLU A 73 0.07 6.26 -2.29
N ILE A 74 -0.13 6.50 -3.59
CA ILE A 74 -1.28 5.96 -4.34
C ILE A 74 -1.24 4.43 -4.34
N GLY A 75 -0.06 3.85 -4.55
CA GLY A 75 0.17 2.40 -4.49
C GLY A 75 -0.14 1.81 -3.10
N GLU A 76 0.15 2.54 -2.02
CA GLU A 76 -0.19 2.12 -0.66
C GLU A 76 -1.70 2.11 -0.42
N ILE A 77 -2.41 3.17 -0.83
CA ILE A 77 -3.86 3.24 -0.70
C ILE A 77 -4.49 2.07 -1.45
N ALA A 78 -4.11 1.87 -2.72
CA ALA A 78 -4.59 0.75 -3.53
C ALA A 78 -4.28 -0.62 -2.87
N SER A 79 -3.09 -0.78 -2.30
CA SER A 79 -2.68 -2.03 -1.63
C SER A 79 -3.54 -2.31 -0.39
N ARG A 80 -3.96 -1.26 0.33
CA ARG A 80 -4.84 -1.37 1.50
C ARG A 80 -6.27 -1.72 1.08
N VAL A 81 -6.78 -1.16 -0.02
CA VAL A 81 -8.08 -1.56 -0.61
C VAL A 81 -8.07 -3.03 -1.02
N ALA A 82 -7.06 -3.46 -1.77
CA ALA A 82 -6.89 -4.87 -2.16
C ALA A 82 -6.85 -5.80 -0.94
N ARG A 83 -6.17 -5.37 0.13
CA ARG A 83 -6.08 -6.16 1.37
C ARG A 83 -7.42 -6.23 2.13
N LEU A 84 -8.26 -5.21 2.05
CA LEU A 84 -9.62 -5.27 2.58
C LEU A 84 -10.44 -6.31 1.83
N TYR A 85 -10.42 -6.27 0.49
CA TYR A 85 -11.08 -7.28 -0.34
C TYR A 85 -10.61 -8.69 -0.04
N TYR A 86 -9.30 -8.92 0.00
CA TYR A 86 -8.75 -10.23 0.36
C TYR A 86 -9.15 -10.66 1.77
N GLY A 87 -9.16 -9.75 2.74
CA GLY A 87 -9.60 -10.04 4.10
C GLY A 87 -11.09 -10.40 4.18
N GLN A 88 -11.93 -9.87 3.29
CA GLN A 88 -13.34 -10.27 3.19
C GLN A 88 -13.49 -11.63 2.54
N TYR A 89 -12.74 -11.92 1.47
CA TYR A 89 -12.66 -13.25 0.86
C TYR A 89 -12.30 -14.32 1.90
N GLN A 90 -11.32 -14.08 2.77
CA GLN A 90 -10.95 -15.05 3.81
C GLN A 90 -12.07 -15.38 4.80
N ARG A 91 -13.08 -14.51 4.94
CA ARG A 91 -14.20 -14.69 5.87
C ARG A 91 -15.44 -15.27 5.20
N THR A 92 -15.75 -14.82 3.98
CA THR A 92 -16.96 -15.22 3.24
C THR A 92 -16.72 -16.36 2.26
N SER A 93 -15.46 -16.56 1.86
CA SER A 93 -15.05 -17.45 0.76
C SER A 93 -15.67 -17.08 -0.59
N GLU A 94 -16.17 -15.86 -0.75
CA GLU A 94 -16.73 -15.38 -2.03
C GLU A 94 -15.62 -14.93 -2.99
N SER A 95 -15.52 -15.61 -4.14
CA SER A 95 -14.45 -15.37 -5.12
C SER A 95 -14.50 -13.99 -5.77
N SER A 96 -15.66 -13.32 -5.79
CA SER A 96 -15.81 -11.95 -6.29
C SER A 96 -14.84 -10.98 -5.60
N TYR A 97 -14.73 -11.05 -4.28
CA TYR A 97 -13.77 -10.23 -3.53
C TYR A 97 -12.31 -10.56 -3.86
N LEU A 98 -12.00 -11.81 -4.16
CA LEU A 98 -10.66 -12.22 -4.57
C LEU A 98 -10.29 -11.64 -5.95
N VAL A 99 -11.25 -11.62 -6.88
CA VAL A 99 -11.09 -10.99 -8.20
C VAL A 99 -10.89 -9.48 -8.06
N GLU A 100 -11.68 -8.80 -7.22
CA GLU A 100 -11.49 -7.37 -6.93
C GLU A 100 -10.09 -7.09 -6.36
N ALA A 101 -9.62 -7.89 -5.40
CA ALA A 101 -8.27 -7.75 -4.86
C ALA A 101 -7.20 -7.89 -5.95
N TYR A 102 -7.38 -8.82 -6.89
CA TYR A 102 -6.48 -9.01 -8.03
C TYR A 102 -6.43 -7.76 -8.92
N VAL A 103 -7.57 -7.17 -9.27
CA VAL A 103 -7.63 -5.96 -10.12
C VAL A 103 -6.82 -4.82 -9.52
N PHE A 104 -6.95 -4.59 -8.20
CA PHE A 104 -6.15 -3.57 -7.52
C PHE A 104 -4.65 -3.89 -7.53
N TYR A 105 -4.28 -5.15 -7.26
CA TYR A 105 -2.86 -5.53 -7.26
C TYR A 105 -2.22 -5.49 -8.66
N GLU A 106 -2.94 -5.90 -9.69
CA GLU A 106 -2.52 -5.79 -11.09
C GLU A 106 -2.36 -4.33 -11.52
N ALA A 107 -3.29 -3.45 -11.11
CA ALA A 107 -3.18 -2.01 -11.36
C ALA A 107 -1.94 -1.39 -10.68
N ILE A 108 -1.59 -1.87 -9.48
CA ILE A 108 -0.37 -1.42 -8.79
C ILE A 108 0.88 -1.86 -9.53
N LEU A 109 0.90 -3.12 -9.98
CA LEU A 109 2.03 -3.67 -10.72
C LEU A 109 2.22 -2.96 -12.08
N SER A 110 1.14 -2.80 -12.85
CA SER A 110 1.19 -2.25 -14.21
C SER A 110 1.60 -0.78 -14.24
N ARG A 111 1.24 0.00 -13.22
CA ARG A 111 1.57 1.43 -13.12
C ARG A 111 2.88 1.72 -12.40
N GLU A 112 3.55 0.66 -11.94
CA GLU A 112 4.87 0.70 -11.30
C GLU A 112 4.94 1.69 -10.12
N TYR A 113 3.89 1.75 -9.29
CA TYR A 113 3.82 2.75 -8.21
C TYR A 113 4.99 2.71 -7.22
N PHE A 114 5.70 1.58 -7.11
CA PHE A 114 6.85 1.41 -6.21
C PHE A 114 8.23 1.67 -6.87
N ARG A 115 8.29 2.11 -8.13
CA ARG A 115 9.57 2.27 -8.86
C ARG A 115 10.38 3.51 -8.48
N ASP A 116 9.73 4.63 -8.15
CA ASP A 116 10.37 5.96 -8.03
C ASP A 116 10.81 6.33 -6.59
N GLY A 117 11.35 5.37 -5.82
CA GLY A 117 11.86 5.65 -4.47
C GLY A 117 13.17 6.44 -4.50
N LEU A 118 13.10 7.77 -4.41
CA LEU A 118 14.26 8.63 -4.17
C LEU A 118 15.06 8.10 -2.95
N SER A 119 16.37 8.07 -3.11
CA SER A 119 17.39 7.27 -2.40
C SER A 119 17.38 7.25 -0.87
N GLN A 120 16.71 8.19 -0.19
CA GLN A 120 16.62 8.19 1.28
C GLN A 120 15.56 7.23 1.85
N ASP A 121 14.48 6.97 1.11
CA ASP A 121 13.39 6.06 1.52
C ASP A 121 13.49 4.68 0.84
N ALA A 122 14.53 4.44 0.04
CA ALA A 122 14.65 3.26 -0.81
C ALA A 122 14.50 1.93 -0.03
N SER A 123 15.05 1.84 1.18
CA SER A 123 14.92 0.64 2.03
C SER A 123 13.48 0.44 2.57
N ALA A 124 12.81 1.52 2.97
CA ALA A 124 11.43 1.46 3.43
C ALA A 124 10.48 1.10 2.28
N LEU A 125 10.72 1.68 1.10
CA LEU A 125 9.95 1.39 -0.10
C LEU A 125 10.15 -0.04 -0.59
N ALA A 126 11.39 -0.54 -0.59
CA ALA A 126 11.68 -1.94 -0.93
C ALA A 126 10.93 -2.91 -0.02
N LYS A 127 10.88 -2.65 1.29
CA LYS A 127 10.08 -3.45 2.23
C LYS A 127 8.58 -3.41 1.90
N LYS A 128 8.04 -2.26 1.49
CA LYS A 128 6.64 -2.11 1.04
C LYS A 128 6.40 -2.91 -0.24
N GLN A 129 7.30 -2.82 -1.21
CA GLN A 129 7.23 -3.55 -2.48
C GLN A 129 7.29 -5.06 -2.28
N LEU A 130 8.23 -5.57 -1.46
CA LEU A 130 8.33 -7.00 -1.13
C LEU A 130 7.03 -7.53 -0.49
N ARG A 131 6.49 -6.75 0.46
CA ARG A 131 5.21 -7.06 1.12
C ARG A 131 4.04 -7.08 0.15
N PHE A 132 4.03 -6.17 -0.82
CA PHE A 132 3.04 -6.12 -1.88
C PHE A 132 3.17 -7.35 -2.79
N LEU A 133 4.36 -7.63 -3.33
CA LEU A 133 4.63 -8.76 -4.22
C LEU A 133 4.22 -10.09 -3.58
N ALA A 134 4.60 -10.32 -2.32
CA ALA A 134 4.23 -11.54 -1.60
C ALA A 134 2.71 -11.71 -1.45
N ARG A 135 1.98 -10.61 -1.16
CA ARG A 135 0.52 -10.65 -1.06
C ARG A 135 -0.15 -10.89 -2.40
N PHE A 136 0.35 -10.23 -3.44
CA PHE A 136 -0.19 -10.40 -4.78
C PHE A 136 0.02 -11.84 -5.28
N LEU A 137 1.19 -12.42 -5.00
CA LEU A 137 1.48 -13.81 -5.34
C LEU A 137 0.45 -14.78 -4.75
N ILE A 138 0.06 -14.58 -3.48
CA ILE A 138 -0.99 -15.40 -2.82
C ILE A 138 -2.32 -15.29 -3.57
N VAL A 139 -2.74 -14.07 -3.95
CA VAL A 139 -3.98 -13.86 -4.72
C VAL A 139 -3.90 -14.53 -6.09
N CYS A 140 -2.77 -14.40 -6.81
CA CYS A 140 -2.57 -15.06 -8.10
C CYS A 140 -2.60 -16.59 -8.00
N LEU A 141 -2.03 -17.15 -6.93
CA LEU A 141 -2.07 -18.59 -6.65
C LEU A 141 -3.51 -19.08 -6.41
N MET A 142 -4.28 -18.35 -5.59
CA MET A 142 -5.68 -18.69 -5.32
C MET A 142 -6.56 -18.61 -6.58
N LEU A 143 -6.29 -17.66 -7.48
CA LEU A 143 -6.99 -17.53 -8.76
C LEU A 143 -6.39 -18.38 -9.90
N SER A 144 -5.39 -19.23 -9.61
CA SER A 144 -4.71 -20.08 -10.60
C SER A 144 -4.12 -19.33 -11.81
N ARG A 145 -3.69 -18.08 -11.63
CA ARG A 145 -3.08 -17.23 -12.68
C ARG A 145 -1.59 -17.56 -12.85
N ARG A 146 -1.28 -18.74 -13.40
CA ARG A 146 0.08 -19.31 -13.46
C ARG A 146 1.13 -18.37 -14.08
N GLU A 147 0.82 -17.73 -15.21
CA GLU A 147 1.74 -16.81 -15.88
C GLU A 147 2.14 -15.63 -14.97
N MET A 148 1.14 -15.06 -14.28
CA MET A 148 1.37 -13.98 -13.32
C MET A 148 2.15 -14.45 -12.11
N VAL A 149 1.92 -15.67 -11.63
CA VAL A 149 2.71 -16.27 -10.55
C VAL A 149 4.19 -16.37 -10.93
N VAL A 150 4.49 -16.86 -12.14
CA VAL A 150 5.88 -16.98 -12.63
C VAL A 150 6.54 -15.59 -12.73
N ARG A 151 5.83 -14.63 -13.31
CA ARG A 151 6.31 -13.24 -13.42
C ARG A 151 6.59 -12.61 -12.05
N LEU A 152 5.66 -12.73 -11.11
CA LEU A 152 5.77 -12.16 -9.77
C LEU A 152 6.86 -12.85 -8.95
N ALA A 153 7.02 -14.16 -9.07
CA ALA A 153 8.10 -14.89 -8.40
C ALA A 153 9.48 -14.45 -8.90
N GLY A 154 9.62 -14.22 -10.22
CA GLY A 154 10.83 -13.65 -10.80
C GLY A 154 11.14 -12.25 -10.26
N GLN A 155 10.15 -11.37 -10.23
CA GLN A 155 10.30 -10.01 -9.67
C GLN A 155 10.64 -10.03 -8.17
N LEU A 156 9.96 -10.87 -7.38
CA LEU A 156 10.23 -11.02 -5.95
C LEU A 156 11.66 -11.48 -5.70
N ARG A 157 12.14 -12.48 -6.46
CA ARG A 157 13.54 -12.94 -6.40
C ARG A 157 14.51 -11.80 -6.72
N SER A 158 14.30 -11.09 -7.83
CA SER A 158 15.16 -9.97 -8.23
C SER A 158 15.24 -8.89 -7.14
N THR A 159 14.10 -8.49 -6.58
CA THR A 159 14.05 -7.47 -5.51
C THR A 159 14.72 -7.97 -4.23
N VAL A 160 14.54 -9.24 -3.85
CA VAL A 160 15.23 -9.81 -2.67
C VAL A 160 16.74 -9.84 -2.88
N ASP A 161 17.20 -10.24 -4.07
CA ASP A 161 18.63 -10.30 -4.37
C ASP A 161 19.26 -8.89 -4.40
N GLU A 162 18.52 -7.89 -4.86
CA GLU A 162 18.93 -6.48 -4.76
C GLU A 162 19.02 -6.01 -3.30
N CYS A 163 18.01 -6.32 -2.47
CA CYS A 163 18.07 -6.01 -1.04
C CYS A 163 19.28 -6.67 -0.35
N LYS A 164 19.62 -7.92 -0.70
CA LYS A 164 20.80 -8.62 -0.18
C LYS A 164 22.09 -7.90 -0.57
N ARG A 165 22.24 -7.52 -1.83
CA ARG A 165 23.42 -6.78 -2.31
C ARG A 165 23.57 -5.44 -1.59
N ASN A 166 22.49 -4.69 -1.43
CA ASN A 166 22.51 -3.40 -0.72
C ASN A 166 22.88 -3.58 0.76
N PHE A 167 22.41 -4.65 1.40
CA PHE A 167 22.77 -4.97 2.78
C PHE A 167 24.24 -5.38 2.91
N GLN A 168 24.76 -6.21 1.99
CA GLN A 168 26.17 -6.58 1.95
C GLN A 168 27.08 -5.36 1.71
N ALA A 169 26.72 -4.49 0.76
CA ALA A 169 27.45 -3.26 0.49
C ALA A 169 27.49 -2.32 1.72
N PHE A 170 26.40 -2.23 2.48
CA PHE A 170 26.36 -1.49 3.75
C PHE A 170 27.27 -2.12 4.82
N CYS A 171 27.33 -3.45 4.91
CA CYS A 171 28.20 -4.14 5.86
C CYS A 171 29.69 -4.12 5.47
N LEU A 172 30.01 -3.95 4.18
CA LEU A 172 31.37 -3.91 3.65
C LEU A 172 31.96 -2.49 3.56
N LEU A 173 31.16 -1.45 3.79
CA LEU A 173 31.69 -0.09 4.01
C LEU A 173 32.53 -0.10 5.29
N PRO A 174 33.82 0.31 5.24
CA PRO A 174 34.62 0.40 6.44
C PRO A 174 33.90 1.33 7.40
N ARG A 175 33.62 0.85 8.62
CA ARG A 175 33.12 1.68 9.71
C ARG A 175 34.10 2.84 9.84
N LEU A 176 33.72 4.01 9.32
CA LEU A 176 34.48 5.22 9.55
C LEU A 176 34.63 5.35 11.07
N PRO A 177 35.84 5.57 11.59
CA PRO A 177 36.01 5.75 13.02
C PRO A 177 35.15 6.94 13.43
N PHE A 178 34.35 6.75 14.47
CA PHE A 178 33.73 7.83 15.24
C PHE A 178 34.87 8.67 15.83
N SER A 179 35.44 9.58 15.04
CA SER A 179 36.44 10.53 15.52
C SER A 179 35.73 11.77 16.05
N SER A 180 35.65 11.80 17.38
CA SER A 180 35.63 12.97 18.27
C SER A 180 34.80 14.19 17.85
N CYS A 181 33.63 14.31 18.47
CA CYS A 181 33.08 15.62 18.85
C CYS A 181 34.00 16.21 19.94
N LYS A 182 34.69 17.30 19.64
CA LYS A 182 35.13 18.28 20.65
C LYS A 182 34.10 19.40 20.67
#